data_AF-A0A819FEZ1-F1
#
_entry.id   AF-A0A819FEZ1-F1
#
_cell.length_a   1.000
_cell.length_b   1.000
_cell.length_c   1.000
_cell.angle_alpha   90.00
_cell.angle_beta   90.00
_cell.angle_gamma   90.00
#
_symmetry.space_group_name_H-M   'P 1'
#
loop_
_entity.id
_entity.type
_entity.pdbx_description
1 polymer ?
#
loop_
_entity_poly.entity_id
_entity_poly.type
_entity_poly.pdbx_seq_one_letter_code
_entity_poly.pdbx_strand_id
1 'polypeptide(L)'
;MIFLHLLLSFFCFLTLTSVFCIDKICNKNNCQLPYCQCAVSNSNPTSLDITDIPQLVLLTFVGNLNKYTFDPIRSILNPTYRNPNECPISSTFFVNDNYTEYCLVQRLFDNHNEIAMTTSSNKCPLTNCYDENNWRRWSDNDWKREIKQQRLNLIEQSKIHQSHIKGFRVPHLQIDDNKHFEHIRNFHFHYDSSMLFKSSNFIWPFTLNYSFNQTDCINCDDSYQTIETLWQFPLHEWTYPNGDFIFFFVNFL
;
A
#
# COMPACT_ATOMS: atom_id res chain seq x y z
N MET A 1 -5.07 -23.87 -75.65
CA MET A 1 -3.94 -23.29 -74.88
C MET A 1 -4.44 -22.02 -74.20
N ILE A 2 -5.28 -22.18 -73.18
CA ILE A 2 -4.97 -22.06 -71.74
C ILE A 2 -4.79 -20.59 -71.33
N PHE A 3 -5.92 -19.98 -70.96
CA PHE A 3 -6.02 -18.86 -70.03
C PHE A 3 -5.85 -19.42 -68.61
N LEU A 4 -4.92 -18.90 -67.80
CA LEU A 4 -4.76 -19.29 -66.41
C LEU A 4 -4.97 -18.07 -65.51
N HIS A 5 -6.13 -18.04 -64.85
CA HIS A 5 -6.45 -17.13 -63.75
C HIS A 5 -5.57 -17.45 -62.54
N LEU A 6 -4.86 -16.45 -62.01
CA LEU A 6 -4.16 -16.54 -60.73
C LEU A 6 -4.97 -15.80 -59.66
N LEU A 7 -5.58 -16.59 -58.77
CA LEU A 7 -6.21 -16.18 -57.52
C LEU A 7 -5.14 -15.65 -56.56
N LEU A 8 -5.22 -14.37 -56.21
CA LEU A 8 -4.46 -13.78 -55.11
C LEU A 8 -5.08 -14.23 -53.77
N SER A 9 -4.45 -15.20 -53.13
CA SER A 9 -4.76 -15.65 -51.78
C SER A 9 -4.34 -14.58 -50.76
N PHE A 10 -5.33 -14.00 -50.08
CA PHE A 10 -5.14 -13.04 -49.00
C PHE A 10 -4.73 -13.79 -47.72
N PHE A 11 -3.43 -13.97 -47.49
CA PHE A 11 -2.92 -14.48 -46.22
C PHE A 11 -2.98 -13.36 -45.17
N CYS A 12 -4.03 -13.40 -44.34
CA CYS A 12 -4.14 -12.56 -43.15
C CYS A 12 -3.15 -13.10 -42.09
N PHE A 13 -1.95 -12.52 -42.01
CA PHE A 13 -1.04 -12.75 -40.89
C PHE A 13 -1.60 -12.05 -39.65
N LEU A 14 -2.33 -12.78 -38.82
CA LEU A 14 -2.58 -12.43 -37.42
C LEU A 14 -1.23 -12.45 -36.69
N THR A 15 -0.56 -11.30 -36.65
CA THR A 15 0.56 -11.11 -35.74
C THR A 15 -0.01 -10.99 -34.34
N LEU A 16 0.11 -12.07 -33.56
CA LEU A 16 -0.02 -12.02 -32.11
C LEU A 16 1.12 -11.13 -31.62
N THR A 17 0.88 -9.83 -31.51
CA THR A 17 1.79 -8.95 -30.79
C THR A 17 1.60 -9.28 -29.32
N SER A 18 2.46 -10.15 -28.77
CA SER A 18 2.64 -10.20 -27.33
C SER A 18 3.09 -8.80 -26.92
N VAL A 19 2.20 -8.07 -26.23
CA VAL A 19 2.55 -6.81 -25.58
C VAL A 19 3.51 -7.20 -24.46
N PHE A 20 4.80 -7.27 -24.78
CA PHE A 20 5.84 -7.34 -23.77
C PHE A 20 5.82 -6.02 -23.03
N CYS A 21 5.40 -6.02 -21.77
CA CYS A 21 5.60 -4.88 -20.88
C CYS A 21 7.12 -4.70 -20.74
N ILE A 22 7.66 -3.61 -21.28
CA ILE A 22 9.08 -3.28 -21.13
C ILE A 22 9.27 -2.86 -19.68
N ASP A 23 10.06 -3.64 -18.95
CA ASP A 23 10.37 -3.36 -17.57
C ASP A 23 11.16 -2.05 -17.45
N LYS A 24 10.64 -1.06 -16.72
CA LYS A 24 11.27 0.24 -16.56
C LYS A 24 12.28 0.16 -15.41
N ILE A 25 13.48 -0.34 -15.73
CA ILE A 25 14.58 -0.53 -14.77
C ILE A 25 15.00 0.80 -14.14
N CYS A 26 15.19 0.80 -12.81
CA CYS A 26 15.55 2.00 -12.08
C CYS A 26 16.95 2.53 -12.44
N ASN A 27 17.04 3.84 -12.65
CA ASN A 27 18.30 4.55 -12.83
C ASN A 27 18.46 5.62 -11.74
N LYS A 28 19.48 5.47 -10.89
CA LYS A 28 19.75 6.38 -9.76
C LYS A 28 20.04 7.84 -10.17
N ASN A 29 20.46 8.09 -11.41
CA ASN A 29 20.65 9.46 -11.91
C ASN A 29 19.31 10.15 -12.21
N ASN A 30 18.28 9.37 -12.54
CA ASN A 30 16.95 9.89 -12.87
C ASN A 30 15.96 9.73 -11.70
N CYS A 31 16.28 8.88 -10.73
CA CYS A 31 15.49 8.63 -9.53
C CYS A 31 16.24 9.14 -8.29
N GLN A 32 15.88 10.35 -7.85
CA GLN A 32 16.57 11.02 -6.75
C GLN A 32 15.58 11.53 -5.69
N LEU A 33 16.02 11.47 -4.43
CA LEU A 33 15.30 12.08 -3.31
C LEU A 33 15.16 13.60 -3.52
N PRO A 34 14.07 14.22 -3.02
CA PRO A 34 13.02 13.63 -2.19
C PRO A 34 11.85 13.01 -2.99
N TYR A 35 11.94 12.94 -4.33
CA TYR A 35 10.79 12.61 -5.17
C TYR A 35 10.77 11.16 -5.66
N CYS A 36 11.92 10.50 -5.68
CA CYS A 36 12.05 9.13 -6.18
C CYS A 36 13.11 8.37 -5.40
N GLN A 37 12.82 7.10 -5.11
CA GLN A 37 13.77 6.16 -4.54
C GLN A 37 13.57 4.79 -5.18
N CYS A 38 14.65 4.19 -5.68
CA CYS A 38 14.60 2.86 -6.28
C CYS A 38 14.31 1.78 -5.22
N ALA A 39 13.54 0.77 -5.60
CA ALA A 39 13.35 -0.44 -4.83
C ALA A 39 14.60 -1.34 -4.92
N VAL A 40 15.44 -1.33 -3.89
CA VAL A 40 16.65 -2.16 -3.85
C VAL A 40 16.72 -2.90 -2.52
N SER A 41 16.56 -4.22 -2.58
CA SER A 41 16.64 -5.12 -1.42
C SER A 41 18.03 -5.08 -0.78
N ASN A 42 18.06 -5.14 0.55
CA ASN A 42 19.24 -5.16 1.41
C ASN A 42 20.25 -4.03 1.08
N SER A 43 19.73 -2.83 0.81
CA SER A 43 20.52 -1.64 0.52
C SER A 43 20.33 -0.54 1.56
N ASN A 44 21.29 0.38 1.64
CA ASN A 44 21.12 1.65 2.34
C ASN A 44 20.89 2.74 1.28
N PRO A 45 19.72 3.39 1.24
CA PRO A 45 19.40 4.42 0.26
C PRO A 45 20.02 5.78 0.61
N THR A 46 20.57 5.92 1.81
CA THR A 46 21.21 7.14 2.30
C THR A 46 22.72 7.10 2.06
N SER A 47 23.38 8.24 2.25
CA SER A 47 24.84 8.35 2.28
C SER A 47 25.44 8.17 3.67
N LEU A 48 24.61 7.95 4.70
CA LEU A 48 25.04 7.78 6.09
C LEU A 48 25.54 6.34 6.31
N ASP A 49 26.44 6.14 7.28
CA ASP A 49 26.75 4.81 7.77
C ASP A 49 25.52 4.21 8.47
N ILE A 50 25.33 2.89 8.36
CA ILE A 50 24.19 2.22 8.99
C ILE A 50 24.13 2.46 10.51
N THR A 51 25.30 2.63 11.14
CA THR A 51 25.40 2.91 12.58
C THR A 51 24.94 4.32 12.97
N ASP A 52 24.87 5.24 12.01
CA ASP A 52 24.40 6.61 12.20
C ASP A 52 22.91 6.78 11.87
N ILE A 53 22.26 5.74 11.33
CA ILE A 53 20.86 5.80 10.91
C ILE A 53 19.95 5.44 12.09
N PRO A 54 18.98 6.30 12.46
CA PRO A 54 18.02 5.96 13.50
C PRO A 54 17.11 4.82 13.06
N GLN A 55 16.99 3.82 13.94
CA GLN A 55 16.01 2.75 13.78
C GLN A 55 14.59 3.32 13.90
N LEU A 56 13.82 3.34 12.81
CA LEU A 56 12.42 3.74 12.83
C LEU A 56 11.50 2.53 13.02
N VAL A 57 10.61 2.58 14.02
CA VAL A 57 9.57 1.57 14.22
C VAL A 57 8.20 2.20 13.92
N LEU A 58 7.56 1.74 12.85
CA LEU A 58 6.24 2.22 12.45
C LEU A 58 5.13 1.37 13.07
N LEU A 59 4.62 1.77 14.24
CA LEU A 59 3.42 1.13 14.78
C LEU A 59 2.22 1.50 13.91
N THR A 60 1.50 0.52 13.38
CA THR A 60 0.28 0.78 12.62
C THR A 60 -0.89 -0.10 13.06
N PHE A 61 -2.09 0.46 13.02
CA PHE A 61 -3.34 -0.22 13.33
C PHE A 61 -4.26 -0.14 12.13
N VAL A 62 -4.95 -1.23 11.82
CA VAL A 62 -5.89 -1.30 10.70
C VAL A 62 -7.26 -1.69 11.24
N GLY A 63 -8.29 -1.03 10.74
CA GLY A 63 -9.68 -1.37 11.04
C GLY A 63 -10.41 -0.28 11.79
N ASN A 64 -11.48 -0.68 12.48
CA ASN A 64 -12.45 0.24 13.04
C ASN A 64 -12.07 0.69 14.46
N LEU A 65 -12.32 1.97 14.74
CA LEU A 65 -12.00 2.58 16.01
C LEU A 65 -13.27 2.80 16.83
N ASN A 66 -13.43 2.05 17.91
CA ASN A 66 -14.56 2.20 18.82
C ASN A 66 -14.10 2.01 20.27
N LYS A 67 -15.02 2.13 21.23
CA LYS A 67 -14.69 1.95 22.65
C LYS A 67 -13.95 0.65 22.99
N TYR A 68 -14.17 -0.44 22.24
CA TYR A 68 -13.54 -1.73 22.51
C TYR A 68 -12.11 -1.80 21.98
N THR A 69 -11.83 -1.20 20.83
CA THR A 69 -10.48 -1.18 20.24
C THR A 69 -9.60 -0.08 20.87
N PHE A 70 -10.22 1.02 21.33
CA PHE A 70 -9.50 2.19 21.78
C PHE A 70 -8.77 2.03 23.13
N ASP A 71 -9.33 1.29 24.09
CA ASP A 71 -8.71 1.13 25.42
C ASP A 71 -7.36 0.41 25.37
N PRO A 72 -7.21 -0.72 24.63
CA PRO A 72 -5.91 -1.33 24.37
C PRO A 72 -4.94 -0.38 23.64
N ILE A 73 -5.41 0.33 22.59
CA ILE A 73 -4.58 1.29 21.83
C ILE A 73 -4.03 2.37 22.76
N ARG A 74 -4.85 2.94 23.64
CA ARG A 74 -4.42 3.97 24.60
C ARG A 74 -3.32 3.46 25.55
N SER A 75 -3.37 2.18 25.91
CA SER A 75 -2.35 1.59 26.78
C SER A 75 -1.02 1.39 26.06
N ILE A 76 -1.07 1.04 24.77
CA ILE A 76 0.11 0.94 23.89
C ILE A 76 0.70 2.33 23.64
N LEU A 77 -0.13 3.32 23.33
CA LEU A 77 0.26 4.70 23.06
C LEU A 77 0.23 5.56 24.34
N ASN A 78 0.69 4.99 25.45
CA ASN A 78 0.78 5.72 26.70
C ASN A 78 1.73 6.91 26.51
N PRO A 79 1.33 8.15 26.83
CA PRO A 79 2.18 9.32 26.67
C PRO A 79 3.47 9.24 27.51
N THR A 80 3.60 8.36 28.51
CA THR A 80 4.88 8.17 29.21
C THR A 80 5.95 7.52 28.34
N TYR A 81 5.58 6.82 27.26
CA TYR A 81 6.52 6.24 26.31
C TYR A 81 6.99 7.33 25.35
N ARG A 82 8.30 7.60 25.36
CA ARG A 82 8.94 8.67 24.60
C ARG A 82 9.99 8.11 23.65
N ASN A 83 10.11 8.75 22.50
CA ASN A 83 11.25 8.59 21.60
C ASN A 83 12.51 9.22 22.21
N PRO A 84 13.72 8.93 21.68
CA PRO A 84 14.97 9.55 22.16
C PRO A 84 14.99 11.09 22.10
N ASN A 85 14.12 11.69 21.28
CA ASN A 85 13.93 13.14 21.20
C ASN A 85 12.91 13.70 22.21
N GLU A 86 12.53 12.91 23.22
CA GLU A 86 11.58 13.24 24.30
C GLU A 86 10.13 13.47 23.85
N CYS A 87 9.81 13.36 22.56
CA CYS A 87 8.44 13.39 22.08
C CYS A 87 7.71 12.08 22.44
N PRO A 88 6.39 12.10 22.72
CA PRO A 88 5.59 10.88 22.79
C PRO A 88 5.76 10.03 21.53
N ILE A 89 5.70 8.71 21.69
CA ILE A 89 5.56 7.81 20.54
C ILE A 89 4.24 8.10 19.80
N SER A 90 4.25 7.89 18.50
CA SER A 90 3.09 8.07 17.62
C SER A 90 2.88 6.82 16.77
N SER A 91 1.71 6.72 16.16
CA SER A 91 1.32 5.60 15.31
C SER A 91 0.49 6.06 14.11
N THR A 92 0.31 5.16 13.15
CA THR A 92 -0.53 5.36 11.97
C THR A 92 -1.77 4.46 12.02
N PHE A 93 -2.95 5.03 11.83
CA PHE A 93 -4.23 4.32 11.84
C PHE A 93 -4.82 4.28 10.44
N PHE A 94 -4.96 3.09 9.85
CA PHE A 94 -5.68 2.86 8.59
C PHE A 94 -7.15 2.55 8.90
N VAL A 95 -7.98 3.59 8.88
CA VAL A 95 -9.34 3.53 9.43
C VAL A 95 -10.37 3.20 8.35
N ASN A 96 -11.31 2.30 8.65
CA ASN A 96 -12.54 2.07 7.87
C ASN A 96 -13.76 2.69 8.54
N ASP A 97 -14.90 2.74 7.85
CA ASP A 97 -16.14 3.35 8.36
C ASP A 97 -16.90 2.45 9.32
N ASN A 98 -17.18 1.22 8.89
CA ASN A 98 -18.04 0.30 9.63
C ASN A 98 -17.62 0.19 11.11
N TYR A 99 -18.53 0.58 12.00
CA TYR A 99 -18.36 0.56 13.46
C TYR A 99 -17.24 1.47 14.01
N THR A 100 -16.87 2.53 13.27
CA THR A 100 -15.94 3.56 13.74
C THR A 100 -16.67 4.74 14.39
N GLU A 101 -16.19 5.15 15.55
CA GLU A 101 -16.58 6.36 16.26
C GLU A 101 -15.59 7.48 15.89
N TYR A 102 -15.98 8.38 14.97
CA TYR A 102 -15.06 9.41 14.43
C TYR A 102 -14.55 10.43 15.46
N CYS A 103 -15.20 10.57 16.61
CA CYS A 103 -14.65 11.35 17.73
C CYS A 103 -13.33 10.75 18.25
N LEU A 104 -13.18 9.42 18.22
CA LEU A 104 -11.94 8.75 18.60
C LEU A 104 -10.86 8.94 17.52
N VAL A 105 -11.24 8.94 16.25
CA VAL A 105 -10.35 9.25 15.11
C VAL A 105 -9.77 10.66 15.28
N GLN A 106 -10.64 11.65 15.51
CA GLN A 106 -10.23 13.03 15.76
C GLN A 106 -9.29 13.11 16.97
N ARG A 107 -9.63 12.43 18.07
CA ARG A 107 -8.79 12.40 19.26
C ARG A 107 -7.40 11.82 18.98
N LEU A 108 -7.27 10.77 18.17
CA LEU A 108 -5.96 10.21 17.80
C LEU A 108 -5.15 11.22 16.98
N PHE A 109 -5.79 11.88 16.03
CA PHE A 109 -5.16 12.93 15.22
C PHE A 109 -4.67 14.11 16.07
N ASP A 110 -5.51 14.60 16.98
CA ASP A 110 -5.16 15.69 17.90
C ASP A 110 -3.99 15.31 18.84
N ASN A 111 -3.79 14.01 19.09
CA ASN A 111 -2.64 13.47 19.82
C ASN A 111 -1.46 13.09 18.90
N HIS A 112 -1.33 13.76 17.76
CA HIS A 112 -0.21 13.64 16.81
C HIS A 112 -0.01 12.25 16.18
N ASN A 113 -1.07 11.44 16.13
CA ASN A 113 -1.05 10.21 15.34
C ASN A 113 -1.43 10.53 13.89
N GLU A 114 -0.91 9.72 12.96
CA GLU A 114 -1.32 9.80 11.57
C GLU A 114 -2.65 9.07 11.38
N ILE A 115 -3.58 9.72 10.68
CA ILE A 115 -4.81 9.08 10.19
C ILE A 115 -4.66 8.83 8.70
N ALA A 116 -4.51 7.55 8.37
CA ALA A 116 -4.50 7.01 7.03
C ALA A 116 -5.81 6.24 6.77
N MET A 117 -5.93 5.66 5.57
CA MET A 117 -7.21 5.16 5.09
C MET A 117 -7.13 3.71 4.60
N THR A 118 -8.13 2.91 4.94
CA THR A 118 -8.51 1.71 4.18
C THR A 118 -9.87 1.99 3.50
N THR A 119 -10.50 1.01 2.87
CA THR A 119 -11.82 1.18 2.25
C THR A 119 -12.93 1.36 3.31
N SER A 120 -14.05 1.99 2.93
CA SER A 120 -15.15 2.28 3.85
C SER A 120 -15.69 1.02 4.55
N SER A 121 -15.95 -0.02 3.76
CA SER A 121 -16.53 -1.27 4.28
C SER A 121 -15.50 -2.23 4.86
N ASN A 122 -14.21 -2.03 4.54
CA ASN A 122 -13.11 -2.97 4.79
C ASN A 122 -13.37 -4.39 4.25
N LYS A 123 -14.27 -4.55 3.26
CA LYS A 123 -14.52 -5.84 2.62
C LYS A 123 -13.38 -6.22 1.68
N CYS A 124 -13.16 -7.52 1.49
CA CYS A 124 -12.17 -8.03 0.54
C CYS A 124 -12.54 -7.70 -0.92
N PRO A 125 -11.64 -7.01 -1.64
CA PRO A 125 -11.90 -6.64 -3.02
C PRO A 125 -11.80 -7.81 -4.01
N LEU A 126 -11.00 -8.85 -3.71
CA LEU A 126 -10.59 -9.87 -4.69
C LEU A 126 -11.00 -11.29 -4.36
N THR A 127 -11.24 -11.59 -3.09
CA THR A 127 -11.77 -12.90 -2.68
C THR A 127 -12.94 -12.74 -1.73
N ASN A 128 -13.71 -13.82 -1.61
CA ASN A 128 -14.75 -13.88 -0.61
C ASN A 128 -14.14 -13.99 0.79
N CYS A 129 -14.17 -12.90 1.54
CA CYS A 129 -13.96 -12.96 2.97
C CYS A 129 -15.25 -12.58 3.68
N TYR A 130 -15.77 -13.54 4.45
CA TYR A 130 -16.88 -13.37 5.39
C TYR A 130 -18.29 -13.13 4.79
N ASP A 131 -18.49 -13.22 3.46
CA ASP A 131 -19.81 -13.04 2.82
C ASP A 131 -20.00 -14.03 1.64
N GLU A 132 -20.06 -15.33 1.97
CA GLU A 132 -20.11 -16.45 1.01
C GLU A 132 -21.14 -16.29 -0.11
N ASN A 133 -22.29 -15.68 0.20
CA ASN A 133 -23.45 -15.66 -0.68
C ASN A 133 -23.63 -14.36 -1.49
N ASN A 134 -22.94 -13.27 -1.14
CA ASN A 134 -23.14 -11.97 -1.81
C ASN A 134 -21.83 -11.32 -2.32
N TRP A 135 -20.73 -12.06 -2.29
CA TRP A 135 -19.46 -11.54 -2.73
C TRP A 135 -19.27 -11.61 -4.26
N ARG A 136 -18.64 -10.58 -4.81
CA ARG A 136 -18.03 -10.58 -6.14
C ARG A 136 -16.75 -9.76 -6.11
N ARG A 137 -15.83 -10.02 -7.05
CA ARG A 137 -14.66 -9.15 -7.28
C ARG A 137 -15.12 -7.72 -7.54
N TRP A 138 -14.41 -6.77 -6.96
CA TRP A 138 -14.72 -5.36 -7.10
C TRP A 138 -14.50 -4.88 -8.53
N SER A 139 -15.41 -4.01 -8.99
CA SER A 139 -15.27 -3.24 -10.21
C SER A 139 -14.58 -1.90 -9.91
N ASP A 140 -14.22 -1.15 -10.94
CA ASP A 140 -13.68 0.20 -10.76
C ASP A 140 -14.64 1.15 -10.04
N ASN A 141 -15.95 0.93 -10.22
CA ASN A 141 -16.97 1.71 -9.52
C ASN A 141 -17.03 1.36 -8.03
N ASP A 142 -16.78 0.10 -7.66
CA ASP A 142 -16.72 -0.30 -6.25
C ASP A 142 -15.50 0.33 -5.57
N TRP A 143 -14.31 0.22 -6.19
CA TRP A 143 -13.09 0.89 -5.71
C TRP A 143 -13.29 2.39 -5.49
N LYS A 144 -13.79 3.09 -6.52
CA LYS A 144 -14.04 4.54 -6.43
C LYS A 144 -15.04 4.89 -5.33
N ARG A 145 -16.14 4.13 -5.22
CA ARG A 145 -17.16 4.34 -4.18
C ARG A 145 -16.57 4.17 -2.80
N GLU A 146 -15.86 3.07 -2.57
CA GLU A 146 -15.31 2.69 -1.26
C GLU A 146 -14.23 3.67 -0.77
N ILE A 147 -13.33 4.09 -1.66
CA ILE A 147 -12.30 5.07 -1.35
C ILE A 147 -12.93 6.46 -1.12
N LYS A 148 -13.82 6.89 -2.03
CA LYS A 148 -14.46 8.21 -1.92
C LYS A 148 -15.30 8.32 -0.64
N GLN A 149 -16.09 7.29 -0.34
CA GLN A 149 -16.95 7.29 0.85
C GLN A 149 -16.12 7.41 2.12
N GLN A 150 -15.06 6.62 2.27
CA GLN A 150 -14.26 6.68 3.48
C GLN A 150 -13.55 8.02 3.66
N ARG A 151 -13.06 8.60 2.56
CA ARG A 151 -12.46 9.93 2.62
C ARG A 151 -13.46 10.99 3.07
N LEU A 152 -14.68 10.96 2.52
CA LEU A 152 -15.74 11.89 2.95
C LEU A 152 -16.07 11.69 4.42
N ASN A 153 -16.21 10.45 4.89
CA ASN A 153 -16.47 10.17 6.29
C ASN A 153 -15.38 10.73 7.21
N LEU A 154 -14.10 10.49 6.90
CA LEU A 154 -12.99 11.04 7.67
C LEU A 154 -13.05 12.58 7.71
N ILE A 155 -13.21 13.24 6.57
CA ILE A 155 -13.23 14.71 6.51
C ILE A 155 -14.44 15.29 7.26
N GLU A 156 -15.63 14.75 7.01
CA GLU A 156 -16.87 15.32 7.51
C GLU A 156 -17.13 14.98 8.98
N GLN A 157 -16.79 13.76 9.40
CA GLN A 157 -17.13 13.26 10.74
C GLN A 157 -15.99 13.45 11.75
N SER A 158 -14.72 13.37 11.34
CA SER A 158 -13.58 13.65 12.24
C SER A 158 -13.01 15.06 12.13
N LYS A 159 -13.50 15.87 11.17
CA LYS A 159 -13.06 17.25 10.91
C LYS A 159 -11.59 17.39 10.54
N ILE A 160 -10.94 16.30 10.13
CA ILE A 160 -9.57 16.29 9.65
C ILE A 160 -9.55 16.83 8.21
N HIS A 161 -8.73 17.85 7.96
CA HIS A 161 -8.59 18.40 6.62
C HIS A 161 -7.97 17.36 5.66
N GLN A 162 -8.48 17.30 4.42
CA GLN A 162 -8.09 16.29 3.44
C GLN A 162 -6.58 16.18 3.21
N SER A 163 -5.83 17.27 3.35
CA SER A 163 -4.38 17.30 3.16
C SER A 163 -3.60 16.47 4.19
N HIS A 164 -4.23 16.05 5.28
CA HIS A 164 -3.62 15.19 6.29
C HIS A 164 -3.88 13.70 6.03
N ILE A 165 -4.81 13.34 5.14
CA ILE A 165 -5.16 11.95 4.82
C ILE A 165 -4.31 11.50 3.63
N LYS A 166 -3.10 11.02 3.90
CA LYS A 166 -2.06 10.79 2.88
C LYS A 166 -1.77 9.31 2.57
N GLY A 167 -2.00 8.44 3.55
CA GLY A 167 -1.72 7.01 3.43
C GLY A 167 -2.93 6.18 3.04
N PHE A 168 -2.67 5.10 2.32
CA PHE A 168 -3.65 4.05 2.05
C PHE A 168 -3.09 2.66 2.38
N ARG A 169 -3.97 1.76 2.82
CA ARG A 169 -3.70 0.31 2.88
C ARG A 169 -4.93 -0.45 2.44
N VAL A 170 -4.73 -1.42 1.56
CA VAL A 170 -5.80 -2.24 1.02
C VAL A 170 -6.35 -3.24 2.06
N PRO A 171 -7.67 -3.50 2.10
CA PRO A 171 -8.23 -4.51 2.97
C PRO A 171 -7.56 -5.87 2.78
N HIS A 172 -7.18 -6.49 3.91
CA HIS A 172 -6.60 -7.83 3.94
C HIS A 172 -5.35 -8.02 3.05
N LEU A 173 -4.66 -6.92 2.72
CA LEU A 173 -3.47 -6.93 1.84
C LEU A 173 -3.75 -7.56 0.46
N GLN A 174 -5.01 -7.52 -0.01
CA GLN A 174 -5.42 -8.00 -1.32
C GLN A 174 -5.13 -6.97 -2.41
N ILE A 175 -3.92 -6.99 -2.95
CA ILE A 175 -3.53 -6.07 -4.02
C ILE A 175 -4.21 -6.48 -5.34
N ASP A 176 -4.94 -5.52 -5.93
CA ASP A 176 -5.63 -5.68 -7.22
C ASP A 176 -4.75 -5.15 -8.35
N ASP A 177 -3.61 -5.82 -8.55
CA ASP A 177 -2.60 -5.49 -9.55
C ASP A 177 -2.31 -3.97 -9.59
N ASN A 178 -2.12 -3.39 -10.78
CA ASN A 178 -1.99 -1.94 -10.92
C ASN A 178 -3.28 -1.17 -10.67
N LYS A 179 -4.45 -1.82 -10.83
CA LYS A 179 -5.74 -1.14 -10.74
C LYS A 179 -5.91 -0.47 -9.37
N HIS A 180 -5.59 -1.20 -8.32
CA HIS A 180 -5.58 -0.68 -6.96
C HIS A 180 -4.70 0.58 -6.82
N PHE A 181 -3.46 0.52 -7.31
CA PHE A 181 -2.51 1.63 -7.22
C PHE A 181 -2.90 2.82 -8.07
N GLU A 182 -3.50 2.61 -9.24
CA GLU A 182 -4.06 3.66 -10.07
C GLU A 182 -5.18 4.40 -9.34
N HIS A 183 -6.09 3.68 -8.69
CA HIS A 183 -7.15 4.32 -7.88
C HIS A 183 -6.54 5.16 -6.76
N ILE A 184 -5.59 4.62 -6.00
CA ILE A 184 -4.90 5.35 -4.93
C ILE A 184 -4.25 6.64 -5.44
N ARG A 185 -3.51 6.55 -6.56
CA ARG A 185 -2.89 7.72 -7.20
C ARG A 185 -3.93 8.73 -7.68
N ASN A 186 -5.01 8.27 -8.33
CA ASN A 186 -6.09 9.14 -8.82
C ASN A 186 -6.85 9.83 -7.69
N PHE A 187 -6.87 9.23 -6.50
CA PHE A 187 -7.34 9.86 -5.28
C PHE A 187 -6.23 10.63 -4.55
N HIS A 188 -5.07 10.91 -5.15
CA HIS A 188 -4.02 11.77 -4.58
C HIS A 188 -3.49 11.30 -3.21
N PHE A 189 -3.49 9.99 -2.94
CA PHE A 189 -2.71 9.47 -1.82
C PHE A 189 -1.22 9.59 -2.14
N HIS A 190 -0.42 9.81 -1.10
CA HIS A 190 1.03 9.97 -1.22
C HIS A 190 1.74 8.62 -1.16
N TYR A 191 1.20 7.70 -0.37
CA TYR A 191 1.80 6.38 -0.21
C TYR A 191 0.73 5.30 -0.04
N ASP A 192 1.10 4.10 -0.46
CA ASP A 192 0.46 2.85 -0.09
C ASP A 192 1.35 2.05 0.87
N SER A 193 0.75 1.20 1.70
CA SER A 193 1.46 0.28 2.59
C SER A 193 0.79 -1.09 2.57
N SER A 194 0.67 -1.68 1.38
CA SER A 194 -0.03 -2.96 1.15
C SER A 194 0.88 -4.08 0.65
N MET A 195 2.06 -3.76 0.11
CA MET A 195 3.00 -4.75 -0.42
C MET A 195 3.75 -5.46 0.70
N LEU A 196 3.69 -6.78 0.68
CA LEU A 196 4.33 -7.67 1.65
C LEU A 196 5.60 -8.26 1.05
N PHE A 197 6.72 -8.15 1.76
CA PHE A 197 8.04 -8.58 1.36
C PHE A 197 8.59 -9.65 2.30
N LYS A 198 9.42 -10.52 1.75
CA LYS A 198 10.10 -11.59 2.50
C LYS A 198 11.03 -11.03 3.56
N SER A 199 11.08 -11.70 4.71
CA SER A 199 11.97 -11.36 5.83
C SER A 199 13.47 -11.40 5.47
N SER A 200 13.85 -12.12 4.41
CA SER A 200 15.23 -12.17 3.91
C SER A 200 15.65 -10.93 3.11
N ASN A 201 14.68 -10.12 2.65
CA ASN A 201 14.87 -9.06 1.68
C ASN A 201 14.30 -7.75 2.26
N PHE A 202 15.04 -7.16 3.22
CA PHE A 202 14.67 -5.87 3.77
C PHE A 202 14.76 -4.81 2.70
N ILE A 203 13.72 -3.99 2.58
CA ILE A 203 13.64 -2.97 1.54
C ILE A 203 13.14 -1.68 2.15
N TRP A 204 13.85 -0.59 1.85
CA TRP A 204 13.46 0.74 2.28
C TRP A 204 12.21 1.20 1.54
N PRO A 205 11.45 2.17 2.09
CA PRO A 205 10.41 2.82 1.33
C PRO A 205 10.93 3.29 -0.03
N PHE A 206 10.15 3.07 -1.08
CA PHE A 206 10.57 3.34 -2.46
C PHE A 206 9.40 3.93 -3.25
N THR A 207 9.66 4.46 -4.43
CA THR A 207 8.58 4.92 -5.31
C THR A 207 8.34 3.94 -6.43
N LEU A 208 7.08 3.82 -6.85
CA LEU A 208 6.68 2.96 -7.97
C LEU A 208 6.98 3.59 -9.35
N ASN A 209 7.90 4.57 -9.43
CA ASN A 209 8.32 5.20 -10.69
C ASN A 209 9.07 4.25 -11.64
N TYR A 210 9.63 3.18 -11.08
CA TYR A 210 10.45 2.16 -11.74
C TYR A 210 10.05 0.78 -11.24
N SER A 211 10.42 -0.25 -11.98
CA SER A 211 10.19 -1.63 -11.59
C SER A 211 11.05 -2.06 -10.42
N PHE A 212 10.62 -3.15 -9.78
CA PHE A 212 11.31 -3.80 -8.68
C PHE A 212 11.29 -5.32 -8.88
N ASN A 213 12.15 -6.03 -8.16
CA ASN A 213 12.19 -7.48 -8.24
C ASN A 213 10.92 -8.10 -7.63
N GLN A 214 10.01 -8.59 -8.48
CA GLN A 214 8.73 -9.14 -8.04
C GLN A 214 8.88 -10.36 -7.14
N THR A 215 9.96 -11.14 -7.27
CA THR A 215 10.19 -12.31 -6.43
C THR A 215 10.36 -11.98 -4.94
N ASP A 216 10.63 -10.72 -4.62
CA ASP A 216 10.82 -10.24 -3.26
C ASP A 216 9.48 -9.94 -2.57
N CYS A 217 8.44 -9.64 -3.35
CA CYS A 217 7.09 -9.36 -2.86
C CYS A 217 6.21 -10.62 -2.94
N ILE A 218 5.46 -10.87 -1.87
CA ILE A 218 4.76 -12.13 -1.60
C ILE A 218 3.32 -12.09 -2.12
N ASN A 219 2.66 -10.94 -1.98
CA ASN A 219 1.29 -10.70 -2.41
C ASN A 219 1.22 -9.86 -3.69
N CYS A 220 2.32 -9.84 -4.44
CA CYS A 220 2.47 -9.13 -5.70
C CYS A 220 2.26 -10.09 -6.88
N ASP A 221 1.48 -9.69 -7.89
CA ASP A 221 1.41 -10.37 -9.18
C ASP A 221 2.54 -9.93 -10.14
N ASP A 222 2.82 -10.70 -11.19
CA ASP A 222 3.87 -10.40 -12.18
C ASP A 222 3.50 -9.24 -13.12
N SER A 223 2.26 -8.74 -13.07
CA SER A 223 1.71 -7.76 -14.00
C SER A 223 1.92 -6.28 -13.60
N TYR A 224 2.80 -5.99 -12.63
CA TYR A 224 3.01 -4.61 -12.18
C TYR A 224 3.57 -3.68 -13.25
N GLN A 225 2.94 -2.53 -13.37
CA GLN A 225 3.37 -1.38 -14.13
C GLN A 225 3.78 -0.29 -13.16
N THR A 226 4.65 0.60 -13.62
CA THR A 226 5.12 1.72 -12.82
C THR A 226 4.00 2.74 -12.57
N ILE A 227 3.79 3.09 -11.31
CA ILE A 227 2.84 4.11 -10.87
C ILE A 227 3.64 5.30 -10.38
N GLU A 228 3.83 6.29 -11.26
CA GLU A 228 4.67 7.44 -10.94
C GLU A 228 4.19 8.17 -9.69
N THR A 229 5.14 8.64 -8.88
CA THR A 229 4.96 9.48 -7.67
C THR A 229 4.29 8.80 -6.47
N LEU A 230 3.83 7.56 -6.59
CA LEU A 230 3.29 6.81 -5.46
C LEU A 230 4.42 6.16 -4.67
N TRP A 231 4.50 6.47 -3.37
CA TRP A 231 5.41 5.80 -2.46
C TRP A 231 4.84 4.46 -2.00
N GLN A 232 5.73 3.49 -1.82
CA GLN A 232 5.47 2.26 -1.11
C GLN A 232 6.18 2.26 0.23
N PHE A 233 5.40 1.96 1.27
CA PHE A 233 5.90 1.63 2.59
C PHE A 233 5.77 0.10 2.77
N PRO A 234 6.82 -0.65 2.40
CA PRO A 234 6.78 -2.10 2.38
C PRO A 234 6.50 -2.68 3.77
N LEU A 235 5.76 -3.78 3.78
CA LEU A 235 5.52 -4.61 4.94
C LEU A 235 6.50 -5.78 4.88
N HIS A 236 7.26 -6.06 5.93
CA HIS A 236 8.10 -7.25 5.98
C HIS A 236 7.45 -8.31 6.84
N GLU A 237 7.48 -9.55 6.37
CA GLU A 237 7.07 -10.68 7.20
C GLU A 237 7.95 -10.81 8.43
N TRP A 238 7.34 -11.08 9.58
CA TRP A 238 8.04 -11.54 10.77
C TRP A 238 7.75 -13.03 10.95
N THR A 239 8.80 -13.84 10.93
CA THR A 239 8.72 -15.28 11.24
C THR A 239 9.09 -15.51 12.70
N TYR A 240 8.20 -16.12 13.48
CA TYR A 240 8.54 -16.55 14.83
C TYR A 240 9.56 -17.69 14.80
N PRO A 241 10.36 -17.85 15.87
CA PRO A 241 11.29 -18.98 15.98
C PRO A 241 10.62 -20.37 15.87
N ASN A 242 9.32 -20.48 16.12
CA ASN A 242 8.54 -21.72 16.00
C ASN A 242 7.93 -21.95 14.61
N GLY A 243 8.17 -21.04 13.64
CA GLY A 243 7.64 -21.11 12.28
C GLY A 243 6.25 -20.48 12.11
N ASP A 244 5.63 -19.94 13.16
CA ASP A 244 4.40 -19.17 13.02
C ASP A 244 4.70 -17.80 12.37
N PHE A 245 3.71 -17.25 11.67
CA PHE A 245 3.80 -15.91 11.08
C PHE A 245 2.82 -14.98 11.78
N ILE A 246 3.31 -13.83 12.25
CA ILE A 246 2.42 -12.69 12.50
C ILE A 246 2.96 -11.51 11.69
N PHE A 247 2.05 -10.79 11.05
CA PHE A 247 2.36 -9.52 10.41
C PHE A 247 2.51 -8.45 11.50
N PHE A 248 3.66 -8.43 12.17
CA PHE A 248 4.04 -7.33 13.05
C PHE A 248 4.83 -6.27 12.28
N PHE A 249 4.49 -5.03 12.54
CA PHE A 249 5.24 -3.87 12.09
C PHE A 249 6.45 -3.66 12.99
N VAL A 250 7.58 -4.21 12.60
CA VAL A 250 8.87 -3.65 13.01
C VAL A 250 9.71 -3.62 11.75
N ASN A 251 9.75 -2.47 11.09
CA ASN A 251 10.85 -2.23 10.17
C ASN A 251 12.11 -2.14 11.03
N PHE A 252 12.94 -3.18 11.00
CA PHE A 252 14.32 -3.07 11.43
C PHE A 252 15.12 -2.48 10.27
N LEU A 253 15.04 -1.15 10.13
CA LEU A 253 15.97 -0.31 9.37
C LEU A 253 17.32 -0.19 10.06
#